data_AF-A0A517YLY6-F1
#
_entry.id   AF-A0A517YLY6-F1
#
_cell.length_a   1.000
_cell.length_b   1.000
_cell.length_c   1.000
_cell.angle_alpha   90.00
_cell.angle_beta   90.00
_cell.angle_gamma   90.00
#
_symmetry.space_group_name_H-M   'P 1'
#
loop_
_entity.id
_entity.type
_entity.pdbx_description
1 polymer ?
#
loop_
_entity_poly.entity_id
_entity_poly.type
_entity_poly.pdbx_seq_one_letter_code
_entity_poly.pdbx_strand_id
1 'polypeptide(L)'
;MPNNRSAAPIIAGILLLAILYVGSYLALVVPEGHMVIGNVTSRGAIATPEHYRFGSQFFSIFFLPIEQLDRRMRPGAWVGDLSHYGSGATYQEIPDLSP
;
A
#
# COMPACT_ATOMS: atom_id res chain seq x y z
N MET A 1 -16.08 -43.49 -19.91
CA MET A 1 -16.89 -42.56 -19.09
C MET A 1 -16.15 -41.24 -19.00
N PRO A 2 -16.71 -40.11 -19.46
CA PRO A 2 -16.08 -38.81 -19.31
C PRO A 2 -16.12 -38.40 -17.83
N ASN A 3 -14.96 -38.26 -17.21
CA ASN A 3 -14.83 -37.77 -15.85
C ASN A 3 -14.83 -36.24 -15.88
N ASN A 4 -15.99 -35.62 -15.68
CA ASN A 4 -16.09 -34.17 -15.54
C ASN A 4 -15.51 -33.78 -14.18
N ARG A 5 -14.19 -33.56 -14.12
CA ARG A 5 -13.57 -32.90 -12.97
C ARG A 5 -14.11 -31.47 -12.93
N SER A 6 -14.99 -31.20 -11.97
CA SER A 6 -15.54 -29.86 -11.78
C SER A 6 -14.41 -28.91 -11.41
N ALA A 7 -14.23 -27.85 -12.20
CA ALA A 7 -13.30 -26.76 -11.91
C ALA A 7 -13.88 -25.75 -10.90
N ALA A 8 -15.17 -25.87 -10.55
CA ALA A 8 -15.86 -24.98 -9.63
C ALA A 8 -15.14 -24.75 -8.28
N PRO A 9 -14.63 -25.78 -7.57
CA PRO A 9 -13.93 -25.55 -6.31
C PRO A 9 -12.63 -24.73 -6.48
N ILE A 10 -11.93 -24.90 -7.62
CA ILE A 10 -10.70 -24.15 -7.91
C ILE A 10 -11.04 -22.68 -8.16
N ILE A 11 -12.05 -22.41 -8.99
CA ILE A 11 -12.51 -21.06 -9.29
C ILE A 11 -12.96 -20.35 -8.00
N ALA A 12 -13.75 -21.02 -7.17
CA ALA A 12 -14.18 -20.47 -5.88
C ALA A 12 -12.99 -20.15 -4.96
N GLY A 13 -11.99 -21.02 -4.91
CA GLY A 13 -10.76 -20.79 -4.13
C GLY A 13 -9.99 -19.55 -4.60
N ILE A 14 -9.82 -19.37 -5.91
CA ILE A 14 -9.14 -18.21 -6.48
C ILE A 14 -9.91 -16.92 -6.18
N LEU A 15 -11.24 -16.92 -6.33
CA LEU A 15 -12.07 -15.76 -6.02
C LEU A 15 -12.01 -15.39 -4.55
N LEU A 16 -12.08 -16.38 -3.65
CA LEU A 16 -11.98 -16.15 -2.21
C LEU A 16 -10.62 -15.58 -1.83
N LEU A 17 -9.54 -16.09 -2.44
CA LEU A 17 -8.19 -15.56 -2.22
C LEU A 17 -8.06 -14.12 -2.72
N ALA A 18 -8.63 -13.80 -3.89
CA ALA A 18 -8.63 -12.44 -4.42
C ALA A 18 -9.39 -11.47 -3.52
N ILE A 19 -10.58 -11.86 -3.03
CA ILE A 19 -11.37 -11.06 -2.08
C ILE A 19 -10.59 -10.84 -0.78
N LEU A 20 -9.97 -11.88 -0.25
CA LEU A 20 -9.18 -11.78 0.98
C LEU A 20 -7.96 -10.86 0.79
N TYR A 21 -7.29 -10.93 -0.37
CA TYR A 21 -6.16 -10.07 -0.70
C TYR A 21 -6.57 -8.59 -0.77
N VAL A 22 -7.65 -8.28 -1.53
CA VAL A 22 -8.17 -6.92 -1.66
C VAL A 22 -8.71 -6.40 -0.32
N GLY A 23 -9.42 -7.24 0.44
CA GLY A 23 -9.94 -6.87 1.76
C GLY A 23 -8.82 -6.56 2.76
N SER A 24 -7.75 -7.36 2.76
CA SER A 24 -6.58 -7.13 3.61
C SER A 24 -5.89 -5.81 3.28
N TYR A 25 -5.77 -5.49 1.98
CA TYR A 25 -5.25 -4.21 1.53
C TYR A 25 -6.09 -3.04 2.06
N LEU A 26 -7.41 -3.07 1.87
CA LEU A 26 -8.32 -2.02 2.32
C LEU A 26 -8.32 -1.83 3.85
N ALA A 27 -8.13 -2.92 4.61
CA ALA A 27 -8.03 -2.85 6.06
C ALA A 27 -6.73 -2.20 6.54
N LEU A 28 -5.63 -2.38 5.81
CA LEU A 28 -4.31 -1.91 6.19
C LEU A 28 -3.96 -0.53 5.64
N VAL A 29 -4.44 -0.17 4.46
CA VAL A 29 -4.08 1.09 3.81
C VAL A 29 -4.71 2.31 4.51
N VAL A 30 -3.91 3.35 4.65
CA VAL A 30 -4.31 4.69 5.11
C VAL A 30 -3.84 5.67 4.04
N PRO A 31 -4.69 6.01 3.05
CA PRO A 31 -4.29 6.84 1.91
C PRO A 31 -3.78 8.23 2.33
N GLU A 32 -4.36 8.82 3.38
CA GLU A 32 -3.93 10.11 3.93
C GLU A 32 -2.55 10.04 4.60
N GLY A 33 -2.05 8.83 4.84
CA GLY A 33 -0.83 8.59 5.59
C GLY A 33 -0.97 8.96 7.06
N HIS A 34 0.02 8.58 7.84
CA HIS A 34 0.23 9.10 9.19
C HIS A 34 1.74 9.18 9.47
N MET A 35 2.13 10.13 10.31
CA MET A 35 3.53 10.28 10.69
C MET A 35 3.85 9.29 11.79
N VAL A 36 4.77 8.36 11.50
CA VAL A 36 5.32 7.49 12.54
C VAL A 36 6.65 8.06 12.98
N ILE A 37 6.76 8.33 14.28
CA ILE A 37 8.00 8.79 14.91
C ILE A 37 8.93 7.57 15.00
N GLY A 38 9.96 7.55 14.15
CA GLY A 38 11.02 6.57 14.19
C GLY A 38 12.00 6.83 15.34
N ASN A 39 13.20 6.30 15.21
CA ASN A 39 14.20 6.37 16.28
C ASN A 39 14.48 7.82 16.71
N VAL A 40 14.30 8.08 18.00
CA VAL A 40 14.69 9.34 18.64
C VAL A 40 16.20 9.28 18.86
N THR A 41 16.94 10.11 18.14
CA THR A 41 18.38 10.28 18.32
C THR A 41 18.67 11.53 19.13
N SER A 42 19.91 11.70 19.60
CA SER A 42 20.36 12.95 20.23
C SER A 42 20.27 14.18 19.31
N ARG A 43 20.04 13.99 18.00
CA ARG A 43 19.83 15.04 17.00
C ARG A 43 18.36 15.32 16.67
N GLY A 44 17.42 14.63 17.31
CA GLY A 44 15.99 14.73 17.05
C GLY A 44 15.36 13.40 16.61
N ALA A 45 14.06 13.45 16.30
CA ALA A 45 13.29 12.30 15.85
C ALA A 45 13.05 12.35 14.34
N ILE A 46 13.24 11.22 13.66
CA ILE A 46 12.92 11.09 12.23
C ILE A 46 11.45 10.66 12.15
N ALA A 47 10.62 11.47 11.51
CA ALA A 47 9.23 11.10 11.23
C ALA A 47 9.11 10.74 9.75
N THR A 48 8.64 9.52 9.46
CA THR A 48 8.40 9.05 8.09
C THR A 48 6.91 8.91 7.83
N PRO A 49 6.41 9.32 6.65
CA PRO A 49 5.02 9.09 6.28
C PRO A 49 4.79 7.58 6.08
N GLU A 50 3.82 7.02 6.79
CA GLU A 50 3.37 5.64 6.60
C GLU A 50 1.94 5.59 6.08
N HIS A 51 1.75 4.90 4.96
CA HIS A 51 0.45 4.69 4.31
C HIS A 51 -0.21 3.35 4.71
N TYR A 52 0.36 2.66 5.69
CA TYR A 52 -0.15 1.39 6.20
C TYR A 52 -0.28 1.46 7.71
N ARG A 53 -1.41 1.05 8.26
CA ARG A 53 -1.68 1.08 9.72
C ARG A 53 -0.62 0.36 10.56
N PHE A 54 0.05 -0.64 9.97
CA PHE A 54 1.11 -1.41 10.61
C PHE A 54 2.19 -1.69 9.58
N GLY A 55 3.47 -1.63 9.99
CA GLY A 55 4.59 -2.27 9.27
C GLY A 55 4.79 -1.86 7.81
N SER A 56 4.88 -0.55 7.53
CA SER A 56 4.92 0.00 6.17
C SER A 56 5.95 -0.67 5.23
N GLN A 57 7.14 -1.00 5.72
CA GLN A 57 8.21 -1.60 4.91
C GLN A 57 7.87 -2.99 4.37
N PHE A 58 7.19 -3.83 5.17
CA PHE A 58 6.86 -5.17 4.73
C PHE A 58 5.65 -5.16 3.80
N PHE A 59 4.58 -4.47 4.20
CA PHE A 59 3.32 -4.48 3.46
C PHE A 59 3.38 -3.71 2.13
N SER A 60 4.22 -2.68 2.04
CA SER A 60 4.44 -1.97 0.76
C SER A 60 4.89 -2.89 -0.36
N ILE A 61 5.72 -3.90 -0.07
CA ILE A 61 6.19 -4.85 -1.09
C ILE A 61 5.04 -5.75 -1.58
N PHE A 62 4.20 -6.26 -0.67
CA PHE A 62 3.13 -7.19 -1.03
C PHE A 62 1.94 -6.53 -1.71
N PHE A 63 1.67 -5.27 -1.35
CA PHE A 63 0.52 -4.53 -1.84
C PHE A 63 0.85 -3.48 -2.89
N LEU A 64 2.12 -3.35 -3.31
CA LEU A 64 2.52 -2.39 -4.33
C LEU A 64 1.65 -2.43 -5.61
N PRO A 65 1.32 -3.60 -6.19
CA PRO A 65 0.54 -3.62 -7.43
C PRO A 65 -0.87 -3.06 -7.25
N ILE A 66 -1.53 -3.39 -6.13
CA ILE A 66 -2.88 -2.89 -5.84
C ILE A 66 -2.84 -1.43 -5.38
N GLU A 67 -1.77 -1.00 -4.71
CA GLU A 67 -1.55 0.37 -4.32
C GLU A 67 -1.39 1.30 -5.53
N GLN A 68 -0.62 0.90 -6.55
CA GLN A 68 -0.50 1.66 -7.79
C GLN A 68 -1.85 1.85 -8.47
N LEU A 69 -2.68 0.79 -8.48
CA LEU A 69 -4.02 0.86 -9.02
C LEU A 69 -4.91 1.81 -8.19
N ASP A 70 -4.83 1.74 -6.87
CA ASP A 70 -5.60 2.61 -5.99
C ASP A 70 -5.22 4.08 -6.11
N ARG A 71 -3.91 4.39 -6.19
CA ARG A 71 -3.40 5.76 -6.43
C ARG A 71 -3.92 6.34 -7.74
N ARG A 72 -4.09 5.50 -8.78
CA ARG A 72 -4.68 5.91 -10.06
C ARG A 72 -6.19 6.11 -9.96
N MET A 73 -6.90 5.28 -9.20
CA MET A 73 -8.35 5.39 -9.04
C MET A 73 -8.77 6.52 -8.11
N ARG A 74 -7.97 6.83 -7.09
CA ARG A 74 -8.28 7.81 -6.04
C ARG A 74 -7.12 8.78 -5.80
N PRO A 75 -6.62 9.49 -6.83
CA PRO A 75 -5.45 10.36 -6.67
C PRO A 75 -5.61 11.39 -5.54
N GLY A 76 -6.84 11.90 -5.32
CA GLY A 76 -7.15 12.86 -4.26
C GLY A 76 -7.08 12.30 -2.83
N ALA A 77 -7.22 10.98 -2.65
CA ALA A 77 -7.14 10.36 -1.32
C ALA A 77 -5.70 10.21 -0.81
N TRP A 78 -4.73 10.26 -1.72
CA TRP A 78 -3.30 10.06 -1.45
C TRP A 78 -2.52 11.37 -1.29
N VAL A 79 -3.22 12.51 -1.19
CA VAL A 79 -2.64 13.88 -1.15
C VAL A 79 -2.10 14.27 0.23
N GLY A 80 -2.11 13.35 1.20
CA GLY A 80 -1.43 13.53 2.49
C GLY A 80 0.09 13.72 2.37
N ASP A 81 0.66 13.42 1.20
CA ASP A 81 2.03 13.72 0.84
C ASP A 81 2.24 15.24 0.62
N LEU A 82 2.87 15.89 1.61
CA LEU A 82 3.88 16.96 1.46
C LEU A 82 3.54 18.44 1.56
N SER A 83 2.30 18.89 1.46
CA SER A 83 2.06 20.35 1.51
C SER A 83 2.11 20.95 2.92
N HIS A 84 2.25 20.15 3.99
CA HIS A 84 2.18 20.63 5.38
C HIS A 84 3.40 20.33 6.27
N TYR A 85 4.41 19.59 5.78
CA TYR A 85 5.62 19.31 6.56
C TYR A 85 6.86 19.78 5.79
N GLY A 86 7.44 20.88 6.27
CA GLY A 86 8.50 21.62 5.59
C GLY A 86 9.78 20.81 5.32
N SER A 87 10.33 21.02 4.11
CA SER A 87 11.75 21.26 3.83
C SER A 87 12.77 20.44 4.65
N GLY A 88 12.75 19.12 4.57
CA GLY A 88 13.81 18.31 5.17
C GLY A 88 13.84 16.83 4.81
N ALA A 89 12.75 16.25 4.31
CA ALA A 89 12.74 14.87 3.83
C ALA A 89 13.17 14.84 2.36
N THR A 90 14.41 14.44 2.11
CA THR A 90 14.93 14.17 0.76
C THR A 90 14.14 13.00 0.17
N TYR A 91 13.29 13.30 -0.82
CA TYR A 91 12.60 12.29 -1.62
C TYR A 91 13.62 11.53 -2.45
N GLN A 92 13.72 10.21 -2.25
CA GLN A 92 14.26 9.34 -3.29
C GLN A 92 13.18 9.28 -4.37
N GLU A 93 13.37 10.05 -5.44
CA GLU A 93 12.49 10.08 -6.61
C GLU A 93 12.22 8.65 -7.07
N ILE A 94 10.95 8.25 -7.04
CA ILE A 94 10.48 7.09 -7.79
C ILE A 94 10.73 7.44 -9.26
N PRO A 95 11.53 6.66 -10.00
CA PRO A 95 11.84 7.00 -11.38
C PRO A 95 10.55 7.12 -12.19
N ASP A 96 10.43 8.28 -12.82
CA ASP A 96 9.34 8.69 -13.71
C ASP A 96 9.06 7.61 -14.75
N LEU A 97 8.00 6.83 -14.53
CA LEU A 97 7.42 5.95 -15.54
C LEU A 97 6.37 6.73 -16.31
N SER A 98 6.86 7.70 -17.08
CA SER A 98 6.12 8.27 -18.21
C SER A 98 6.01 7.23 -19.34
N PRO A 99 4.89 7.22 -20.10
CA PRO A 99 4.54 6.17 -21.06
C PRO A 99 5.50 6.07 -22.26
#